data_AF-A0A7L4REJ2-F1
#
_entry.id   AF-A0A7L4REJ2-F1
#
_cell.length_a   1.000
_cell.length_b   1.000
_cell.length_c   1.000
_cell.angle_alpha   90.00
_cell.angle_beta   90.00
_cell.angle_gamma   90.00
#
_symmetry.space_group_name_H-M   'P 1'
#
loop_
_entity.id
_entity.type
_entity.pdbx_description
1 polymer ?
#
loop_
_entity_poly.entity_id
_entity_poly.type
_entity_poly.pdbx_seq_one_letter_code
_entity_poly.pdbx_strand_id
1 'polypeptide(L)'
;MAFEKILPFLKTRGKPKEAEIQPKADVCALEKEEALFYKTRAAVYRKIIERYAEAINGGEEKTLPELKALIKPSEPAVQDVKMKLLEPILQGRQYDFEKDFQQAAEASFQRVKALHFVHADLPVSYWLSPAEIIEIGAADPFDRALLYCSLLIALGCKEARIRVVEIEGGIRHPLVFFSSGGKTFLSDPTQDKAALERAGTTDELIAAFELDGKKVSRSLFEFNDQDYQQFEESE
;
A
#
# COMPACT_ATOMS: atom_id res chain seq x y z
N MET A 1 -25.13 -72.52 -21.47
CA MET A 1 -24.33 -71.79 -20.47
C MET A 1 -23.10 -71.23 -21.15
N ALA A 2 -22.97 -69.92 -21.27
CA ALA A 2 -21.70 -69.21 -21.51
C ALA A 2 -21.96 -67.72 -21.23
N PHE A 3 -21.31 -67.21 -20.19
CA PHE A 3 -21.40 -65.85 -19.68
C PHE A 3 -20.53 -64.89 -20.54
N GLU A 4 -21.11 -64.27 -21.57
CA GLU A 4 -20.43 -63.18 -22.33
C GLU A 4 -21.30 -61.93 -22.45
N LYS A 5 -21.97 -61.53 -21.36
CA LYS A 5 -22.66 -60.24 -21.28
C LYS A 5 -22.48 -59.58 -19.92
N ILE A 6 -21.24 -59.28 -19.53
CA ILE A 6 -20.97 -58.30 -18.47
C ILE A 6 -19.70 -57.52 -18.85
N LEU A 7 -19.80 -56.18 -18.81
CA LEU A 7 -18.75 -55.13 -18.91
C LEU A 7 -18.70 -54.32 -20.24
N PRO A 8 -19.52 -53.26 -20.38
CA PRO A 8 -19.36 -52.24 -21.42
C PRO A 8 -18.43 -51.06 -21.01
N PHE A 9 -17.55 -51.21 -20.01
CA PHE A 9 -16.83 -50.07 -19.40
C PHE A 9 -15.31 -50.02 -19.58
N LEU A 10 -14.71 -50.93 -20.33
CA LEU A 10 -13.28 -50.82 -20.68
C LEU A 10 -13.09 -49.98 -21.94
N LYS A 11 -13.46 -48.69 -21.86
CA LYS A 11 -12.82 -47.67 -22.72
C LYS A 11 -11.38 -47.56 -22.23
N THR A 12 -10.45 -48.15 -22.97
CA THR A 12 -9.03 -47.85 -22.85
C THR A 12 -8.85 -46.33 -22.92
N ARG A 13 -8.61 -45.69 -21.76
CA ARG A 13 -8.16 -44.30 -21.71
C ARG A 13 -6.94 -44.20 -22.60
N GLY A 14 -7.01 -43.38 -23.66
CA GLY A 14 -5.83 -43.03 -24.43
C GLY A 14 -4.75 -42.56 -23.47
N LYS A 15 -3.52 -43.07 -23.66
CA LYS A 15 -2.35 -42.61 -22.91
C LYS A 15 -2.36 -41.07 -22.91
N PRO A 16 -2.20 -40.41 -21.74
CA PRO A 16 -1.97 -38.97 -21.74
C PRO A 16 -0.77 -38.73 -22.65
N LYS A 17 -0.89 -37.80 -23.60
CA LYS A 17 0.28 -37.28 -24.31
C LYS A 17 1.25 -36.80 -23.24
N GLU A 18 2.44 -37.40 -23.18
CA GLU A 18 3.56 -36.89 -22.41
C GLU A 18 3.74 -35.43 -22.85
N ALA A 19 3.40 -34.50 -21.97
CA ALA A 19 3.77 -33.11 -22.16
C ALA A 19 5.31 -33.09 -22.18
N GLU A 20 5.90 -32.58 -23.25
CA GLU A 20 7.34 -32.37 -23.35
C GLU A 20 7.79 -31.55 -22.13
N ILE A 21 8.47 -32.21 -21.21
CA ILE A 21 9.11 -31.57 -20.07
C ILE A 21 10.27 -30.79 -20.65
N GLN A 22 10.08 -29.49 -20.90
CA GLN A 22 11.18 -28.60 -21.24
C GLN A 22 12.24 -28.71 -20.13
N PRO A 23 13.53 -28.85 -20.47
CA PRO A 23 14.56 -29.01 -19.46
C PRO A 23 14.61 -27.76 -18.58
N LYS A 24 14.44 -27.96 -17.28
CA LYS A 24 14.43 -26.92 -16.22
C LYS A 24 15.65 -25.95 -16.29
N ALA A 25 16.73 -26.35 -16.95
CA ALA A 25 17.92 -25.54 -17.17
C ALA A 25 17.69 -24.38 -18.17
N ASP A 26 16.90 -24.60 -19.22
CA ASP A 26 16.66 -23.58 -20.27
C ASP A 26 15.72 -22.48 -19.77
N VAL A 27 14.72 -22.85 -18.96
CA VAL A 27 13.83 -21.88 -18.27
C VAL A 27 14.63 -20.99 -17.32
N CYS A 28 15.57 -21.58 -16.55
CA CYS A 28 16.43 -20.83 -15.64
C CYS A 28 17.43 -19.90 -16.36
N ALA A 29 17.86 -20.25 -17.58
CA ALA A 29 18.74 -19.40 -18.38
C ALA A 29 17.98 -18.18 -18.93
N LEU A 30 16.77 -18.38 -19.45
CA LEU A 30 15.91 -17.32 -19.96
C LEU A 30 15.51 -16.33 -18.85
N GLU A 31 15.12 -16.82 -17.67
CA GLU A 31 14.79 -15.98 -16.51
C GLU A 31 15.98 -15.09 -16.07
N LYS A 32 17.20 -15.63 -16.15
CA LYS A 32 18.43 -14.87 -15.82
C LYS A 32 18.72 -13.80 -16.85
N GLU A 33 18.52 -14.09 -18.13
CA GLU A 33 18.73 -13.14 -19.21
C GLU A 33 17.73 -11.98 -19.12
N GLU A 34 16.44 -12.28 -18.91
CA GLU A 34 15.41 -11.26 -18.69
C GLU A 34 15.71 -10.41 -17.45
N ALA A 35 16.08 -11.02 -16.33
CA ALA A 35 16.44 -10.29 -15.12
C ALA A 35 17.63 -9.33 -15.35
N LEU A 36 18.64 -9.78 -16.12
CA LEU A 36 19.78 -8.93 -16.49
C LEU A 36 19.36 -7.77 -17.40
N PHE A 37 18.46 -8.02 -18.35
CA PHE A 37 17.90 -6.99 -19.22
C PHE A 37 17.17 -5.92 -18.42
N TYR A 38 16.25 -6.32 -17.53
CA TYR A 38 15.51 -5.39 -16.66
C TYR A 38 16.44 -4.62 -15.72
N LYS A 39 17.45 -5.28 -15.15
CA LYS A 39 18.46 -4.63 -14.29
C LYS A 39 19.24 -3.56 -15.06
N THR A 40 19.67 -3.88 -16.28
CA THR A 40 20.38 -2.92 -17.15
C THR A 40 19.49 -1.73 -17.48
N ARG A 41 18.22 -1.98 -17.85
CA ARG A 41 17.24 -0.94 -18.17
C ARG A 41 16.94 -0.03 -16.96
N ALA A 42 16.74 -0.62 -15.79
CA ALA A 42 16.53 0.13 -14.54
C ALA A 42 17.74 1.01 -14.20
N ALA A 43 18.97 0.51 -14.40
CA ALA A 43 20.18 1.32 -14.20
C ALA A 43 20.26 2.52 -15.16
N VAL A 44 19.88 2.33 -16.43
CA VAL A 44 19.79 3.43 -17.42
C VAL A 44 18.73 4.45 -17.00
N TYR A 45 17.53 4.00 -16.61
CA TYR A 45 16.48 4.89 -16.12
C TYR A 45 16.90 5.67 -14.88
N ARG A 46 17.59 5.01 -13.93
CA ARG A 46 18.15 5.69 -12.75
C ARG A 46 19.09 6.82 -13.15
N LYS A 47 19.99 6.59 -14.11
CA LYS A 47 20.93 7.62 -14.59
C LYS A 47 20.23 8.79 -15.29
N ILE A 48 19.12 8.53 -15.98
CA ILE A 48 18.30 9.57 -16.58
C ILE A 48 17.63 10.38 -15.46
N ILE A 49 16.97 9.73 -14.50
CA ILE A 49 16.31 10.39 -13.37
C ILE A 49 17.30 11.23 -12.57
N GLU A 50 18.48 10.70 -12.24
CA GLU A 50 19.57 11.42 -11.57
C GLU A 50 19.98 12.69 -12.33
N ARG A 51 20.07 12.62 -13.66
CA ARG A 51 20.45 13.76 -14.50
C ARG A 51 19.41 14.89 -14.48
N TYR A 52 18.13 14.55 -14.32
CA TYR A 52 17.02 15.51 -14.32
C TYR A 52 16.46 15.75 -12.91
N ALA A 53 17.15 15.30 -11.86
CA ALA A 53 16.61 15.27 -10.50
C ALA A 53 16.19 16.65 -10.00
N GLU A 54 16.98 17.70 -10.26
CA GLU A 54 16.65 19.07 -9.87
C GLU A 54 15.33 19.55 -10.51
N ALA A 55 15.16 19.31 -11.81
CA ALA A 55 13.95 19.71 -12.53
C ALA A 55 12.71 18.91 -12.07
N ILE A 56 12.89 17.61 -11.80
CA ILE A 56 11.82 16.75 -11.27
C ILE A 56 11.42 17.22 -9.88
N ASN A 57 12.39 17.40 -8.97
CA ASN A 57 12.14 17.84 -7.61
C ASN A 57 11.46 19.21 -7.56
N GLY A 58 11.91 20.16 -8.37
CA GLY A 58 11.25 21.47 -8.46
C GLY A 58 9.81 21.40 -8.96
N GLY A 59 9.45 20.40 -9.79
CA GLY A 59 8.07 20.15 -10.21
C GLY A 59 7.22 19.34 -9.21
N GLU A 60 7.87 18.67 -8.25
CA GLU A 60 7.23 17.85 -7.22
C GLU A 60 7.13 18.53 -5.86
N GLU A 61 7.65 19.76 -5.74
CA GLU A 61 7.31 20.64 -4.62
C GLU A 61 5.80 20.92 -4.63
N LYS A 62 5.13 20.55 -3.54
CA LYS A 62 3.70 20.78 -3.36
C LYS A 62 3.47 21.88 -2.34
N THR A 63 2.58 22.80 -2.68
CA THR A 63 1.95 23.73 -1.74
C THR A 63 1.01 22.98 -0.79
N LEU A 64 0.59 23.64 0.30
CA LEU A 64 -0.35 23.03 1.26
C LEU A 64 -1.66 22.55 0.60
N PRO A 65 -2.33 23.33 -0.27
CA PRO A 65 -3.52 22.85 -0.98
C PRO A 65 -3.24 21.63 -1.86
N GLU A 66 -2.07 21.57 -2.48
CA GLU A 66 -1.68 20.44 -3.34
C GLU A 66 -1.41 19.18 -2.54
N LEU A 67 -0.78 19.28 -1.36
CA LEU A 67 -0.60 18.14 -0.44
C LEU A 67 -1.95 17.54 -0.02
N LYS A 68 -2.90 18.40 0.37
CA LYS A 68 -4.26 17.96 0.72
C LYS A 68 -4.96 17.28 -0.46
N ALA A 69 -4.75 17.80 -1.67
CA ALA A 69 -5.33 17.25 -2.91
C ALA A 69 -4.77 15.88 -3.32
N LEU A 70 -3.69 15.40 -2.68
CA LEU A 70 -3.19 14.03 -2.87
C LEU A 70 -4.09 12.99 -2.20
N ILE A 71 -4.84 13.38 -1.16
CA ILE A 71 -5.78 12.51 -0.47
C ILE A 71 -7.12 12.62 -1.20
N LYS A 72 -7.47 11.60 -1.99
CA LYS A 72 -8.60 11.63 -2.93
C LYS A 72 -9.66 10.58 -2.59
N PRO A 73 -10.40 10.73 -1.48
CA PRO A 73 -11.39 9.74 -1.06
C PRO A 73 -12.48 9.52 -2.11
N SER A 74 -12.86 10.56 -2.87
CA SER A 74 -13.93 10.51 -3.87
C SER A 74 -13.46 10.02 -5.26
N GLU A 75 -12.18 9.71 -5.44
CA GLU A 75 -11.68 9.25 -6.74
C GLU A 75 -12.27 7.88 -7.12
N PRO A 76 -12.64 7.65 -8.40
CA PRO A 76 -13.25 6.38 -8.82
C PRO A 76 -12.43 5.14 -8.44
N ALA A 77 -11.10 5.19 -8.58
CA ALA A 77 -10.22 4.07 -8.21
C ALA A 77 -10.30 3.73 -6.72
N VAL A 78 -10.37 4.75 -5.84
CA VAL A 78 -10.52 4.58 -4.39
C VAL A 78 -11.90 4.01 -4.05
N GLN A 79 -12.96 4.52 -4.68
CA GLN A 79 -14.32 4.01 -4.49
C GLN A 79 -14.45 2.55 -4.94
N ASP A 80 -13.85 2.18 -6.06
CA ASP A 80 -13.83 0.79 -6.54
C ASP A 80 -13.15 -0.15 -5.55
N VAL A 81 -12.00 0.26 -4.98
CA VAL A 81 -11.31 -0.51 -3.94
C VAL A 81 -12.18 -0.62 -2.69
N LYS A 82 -12.76 0.49 -2.21
CA LYS A 82 -13.69 0.49 -1.08
C LYS A 82 -14.83 -0.51 -1.28
N MET A 83 -15.47 -0.53 -2.44
CA MET A 83 -16.58 -1.44 -2.73
C MET A 83 -16.14 -2.90 -2.65
N LYS A 84 -14.97 -3.24 -3.22
CA LYS A 84 -14.39 -4.59 -3.16
C LYS A 84 -14.03 -5.02 -1.74
N LEU A 85 -13.60 -4.09 -0.89
CA LEU A 85 -13.32 -4.36 0.53
C LEU A 85 -14.60 -4.61 1.32
N LEU A 86 -15.67 -3.87 1.03
CA LEU A 86 -16.94 -3.96 1.75
C LEU A 86 -17.79 -5.18 1.36
N GLU A 87 -17.70 -5.66 0.12
CA GLU A 87 -18.48 -6.80 -0.38
C GLU A 87 -18.44 -8.05 0.55
N PRO A 88 -17.27 -8.57 0.97
CA PRO A 88 -17.21 -9.71 1.89
C PRO A 88 -17.66 -9.39 3.32
N ILE A 89 -17.57 -8.12 3.75
CA ILE A 89 -17.94 -7.66 5.10
C ILE A 89 -19.47 -7.52 5.25
N LEU A 90 -20.12 -7.03 4.19
CA LEU A 90 -21.53 -6.68 4.21
C LEU A 90 -22.45 -7.83 3.84
N GLN A 91 -22.03 -8.73 2.94
CA GLN A 91 -22.85 -9.88 2.53
C GLN A 91 -24.28 -9.47 2.11
N GLY A 92 -24.42 -8.31 1.45
CA GLY A 92 -25.70 -7.77 0.98
C GLY A 92 -26.41 -6.79 1.93
N ARG A 93 -25.89 -6.51 3.12
CA ARG A 93 -26.43 -5.47 4.02
C ARG A 93 -25.84 -4.09 3.72
N GLN A 94 -26.43 -3.04 4.29
CA GLN A 94 -25.87 -1.68 4.22
C GLN A 94 -24.72 -1.50 5.20
N TYR A 95 -23.75 -0.67 4.82
CA TYR A 95 -22.61 -0.30 5.66
C TYR A 95 -23.04 0.56 6.84
N ASP A 96 -22.60 0.20 8.04
CA ASP A 96 -22.79 0.93 9.29
C ASP A 96 -21.41 1.21 9.89
N PHE A 97 -21.03 2.48 9.95
CA PHE A 97 -19.70 2.90 10.40
C PHE A 97 -19.34 2.34 11.78
N GLU A 98 -20.26 2.41 12.75
CA GLU A 98 -19.98 1.99 14.13
C GLU A 98 -19.74 0.47 14.25
N LYS A 99 -20.33 -0.32 13.35
CA LYS A 99 -20.22 -1.79 13.38
C LYS A 99 -19.13 -2.32 12.47
N ASP A 100 -18.93 -1.68 11.32
CA ASP A 100 -18.18 -2.24 10.20
C ASP A 100 -16.82 -1.61 9.99
N PHE A 101 -16.62 -0.37 10.47
CA PHE A 101 -15.44 0.41 10.14
C PHE A 101 -14.14 -0.28 10.57
N GLN A 102 -14.08 -0.86 11.77
CA GLN A 102 -12.85 -1.52 12.24
C GLN A 102 -12.42 -2.67 11.33
N GLN A 103 -13.37 -3.50 10.88
CA GLN A 103 -13.08 -4.58 9.95
C GLN A 103 -12.69 -4.04 8.57
N ALA A 104 -13.35 -2.98 8.11
CA ALA A 104 -13.04 -2.35 6.82
C ALA A 104 -11.67 -1.63 6.83
N ALA A 105 -11.30 -1.01 7.95
CA ALA A 105 -10.01 -0.35 8.17
C ALA A 105 -8.86 -1.37 8.20
N GLU A 106 -9.06 -2.52 8.85
CA GLU A 106 -8.08 -3.60 8.79
C GLU A 106 -7.96 -4.18 7.37
N ALA A 107 -9.09 -4.36 6.67
CA ALA A 107 -9.07 -4.85 5.29
C ALA A 107 -8.37 -3.86 4.33
N SER A 108 -8.59 -2.54 4.49
CA SER A 108 -7.89 -1.53 3.70
C SER A 108 -6.40 -1.47 4.02
N PHE A 109 -6.01 -1.62 5.29
CA PHE A 109 -4.62 -1.73 5.70
C PHE A 109 -3.93 -2.92 5.03
N GLN A 110 -4.52 -4.11 5.10
CA GLN A 110 -3.96 -5.31 4.48
C GLN A 110 -3.86 -5.17 2.95
N ARG A 111 -4.85 -4.51 2.32
CA ARG A 111 -4.83 -4.23 0.88
C ARG A 111 -3.65 -3.32 0.49
N VAL A 112 -3.38 -2.27 1.25
CA VAL A 112 -2.26 -1.36 1.01
C VAL A 112 -0.92 -2.02 1.33
N LYS A 113 -0.85 -2.79 2.42
CA LYS A 113 0.34 -3.55 2.82
C LYS A 113 0.78 -4.54 1.74
N ALA A 114 -0.18 -5.15 1.04
CA ALA A 114 0.03 -6.11 -0.05
C ALA A 114 0.59 -5.51 -1.36
N LEU A 115 0.70 -4.17 -1.48
CA LEU A 115 1.41 -3.55 -2.59
C LEU A 115 2.89 -3.97 -2.58
N HIS A 116 3.54 -3.95 -3.74
CA HIS A 116 4.99 -4.10 -3.78
C HIS A 116 5.64 -2.88 -3.10
N PHE A 117 6.55 -3.14 -2.18
CA PHE A 117 7.26 -2.08 -1.49
C PHE A 117 8.37 -1.53 -2.38
N VAL A 118 8.32 -0.25 -2.69
CA VAL A 118 9.37 0.47 -3.39
C VAL A 118 10.10 1.31 -2.36
N HIS A 119 11.37 1.01 -2.13
CA HIS A 119 12.20 1.89 -1.32
C HIS A 119 12.32 3.24 -2.03
N ALA A 120 12.20 4.33 -1.27
CA ALA A 120 12.39 5.70 -1.74
C ALA A 120 13.86 6.03 -2.08
N ASP A 121 14.67 5.05 -2.49
CA ASP A 121 16.08 5.20 -2.90
C ASP A 121 16.22 5.83 -4.30
N LEU A 122 15.24 6.64 -4.69
CA LEU A 122 15.32 7.48 -5.87
C LEU A 122 15.89 8.85 -5.46
N PRO A 123 16.73 9.46 -6.30
CA PRO A 123 17.29 10.80 -6.02
C PRO A 123 16.25 11.93 -6.15
N VAL A 124 14.98 11.57 -6.30
CA VAL A 124 13.87 12.50 -6.54
C VAL A 124 12.70 12.19 -5.61
N SER A 125 12.06 13.25 -5.15
CA SER A 125 10.73 13.20 -4.56
C SER A 125 9.70 13.08 -5.67
N TYR A 126 8.71 12.22 -5.50
CA TYR A 126 7.58 12.08 -6.41
C TYR A 126 6.34 11.71 -5.59
N TRP A 127 5.16 11.91 -6.16
CA TRP A 127 3.89 11.58 -5.53
C TRP A 127 3.02 10.84 -6.53
N LEU A 128 2.65 9.60 -6.23
CA LEU A 128 1.68 8.89 -7.05
C LEU A 128 0.27 9.21 -6.58
N SER A 129 -0.63 9.39 -7.53
CA SER A 129 -2.07 9.44 -7.23
C SER A 129 -2.58 8.05 -6.81
N PRO A 130 -3.68 7.97 -6.04
CA PRO A 130 -4.27 6.68 -5.68
C PRO A 130 -4.57 5.79 -6.91
N ALA A 131 -5.03 6.38 -8.02
CA ALA A 131 -5.20 5.67 -9.29
C ALA A 131 -3.90 5.02 -9.80
N GLU A 132 -2.79 5.77 -9.85
CA GLU A 132 -1.48 5.26 -10.30
C GLU A 132 -0.95 4.17 -9.36
N ILE A 133 -1.10 4.36 -8.03
CA ILE A 133 -0.69 3.36 -7.03
C ILE A 133 -1.43 2.03 -7.25
N ILE A 134 -2.75 2.10 -7.47
CA ILE A 134 -3.60 0.92 -7.69
C ILE A 134 -3.25 0.23 -9.01
N GLU A 135 -3.01 1.01 -10.07
CA GLU A 135 -2.65 0.49 -11.39
C GLU A 135 -1.29 -0.21 -11.39
N ILE A 136 -0.26 0.42 -10.81
CA ILE A 136 1.10 -0.10 -10.78
C ILE A 136 1.23 -1.26 -9.77
N GLY A 137 0.44 -1.23 -8.68
CA GLY A 137 0.50 -2.24 -7.63
C GLY A 137 1.78 -2.16 -6.78
N ALA A 138 2.45 -1.01 -6.79
CA ALA A 138 3.66 -0.73 -6.05
C ALA A 138 3.60 0.69 -5.46
N ALA A 139 4.21 0.88 -4.30
CA ALA A 139 4.15 2.14 -3.56
C ALA A 139 5.31 2.24 -2.55
N ASP A 140 5.80 3.46 -2.37
CA ASP A 140 6.69 3.83 -1.28
C ASP A 140 5.90 4.07 0.04
N PRO A 141 6.56 4.43 1.17
CA PRO A 141 5.87 4.72 2.43
C PRO A 141 4.82 5.84 2.33
N PHE A 142 5.09 6.92 1.57
CA PHE A 142 4.18 8.06 1.43
C PHE A 142 2.99 7.73 0.56
N ASP A 143 3.20 7.08 -0.57
CA ASP A 143 2.14 6.59 -1.45
C ASP A 143 1.19 5.65 -0.68
N ARG A 144 1.73 4.72 0.11
CA ARG A 144 0.92 3.83 0.97
C ARG A 144 0.08 4.61 1.98
N ALA A 145 0.68 5.59 2.66
CA ALA A 145 -0.04 6.42 3.62
C ALA A 145 -1.16 7.23 2.95
N LEU A 146 -0.90 7.80 1.76
CA LEU A 146 -1.88 8.54 0.97
C LEU A 146 -3.07 7.69 0.54
N LEU A 147 -2.81 6.52 -0.04
CA LEU A 147 -3.88 5.61 -0.45
C LEU A 147 -4.66 5.10 0.77
N TYR A 148 -3.97 4.72 1.84
CA TYR A 148 -4.61 4.23 3.06
C TYR A 148 -5.50 5.29 3.70
N CYS A 149 -5.00 6.53 3.86
CA CYS A 149 -5.78 7.65 4.37
C CYS A 149 -7.00 7.95 3.48
N SER A 150 -6.83 7.93 2.16
CA SER A 150 -7.93 8.12 1.21
C SER A 150 -9.03 7.05 1.39
N LEU A 151 -8.63 5.78 1.61
CA LEU A 151 -9.57 4.69 1.86
C LEU A 151 -10.30 4.84 3.20
N LEU A 152 -9.61 5.22 4.28
CA LEU A 152 -10.22 5.43 5.60
C LEU A 152 -11.27 6.54 5.55
N ILE A 153 -10.97 7.66 4.87
CA ILE A 153 -11.92 8.76 4.68
C ILE A 153 -13.09 8.32 3.80
N ALA A 154 -12.83 7.57 2.72
CA ALA A 154 -13.89 7.01 1.88
C ALA A 154 -14.80 6.02 2.63
N LEU A 155 -14.28 5.35 3.66
CA LEU A 155 -15.02 4.48 4.59
C LEU A 155 -15.76 5.25 5.70
N GLY A 156 -15.64 6.57 5.75
CA GLY A 156 -16.42 7.45 6.65
C GLY A 156 -15.65 8.03 7.83
N CYS A 157 -14.39 7.65 8.03
CA CYS A 157 -13.53 8.21 9.08
C CYS A 157 -12.90 9.52 8.59
N LYS A 158 -13.65 10.62 8.73
CA LYS A 158 -13.30 11.93 8.18
C LYS A 158 -12.06 12.55 8.86
N GLU A 159 -11.80 12.16 10.09
CA GLU A 159 -10.66 12.59 10.90
C GLU A 159 -9.37 11.82 10.60
N ALA A 160 -9.40 10.81 9.73
CA ALA A 160 -8.20 10.12 9.30
C ALA A 160 -7.23 11.11 8.65
N ARG A 161 -5.96 11.04 9.04
CA ARG A 161 -4.92 12.00 8.64
C ARG A 161 -3.54 11.35 8.61
N ILE A 162 -2.66 11.97 7.84
CA ILE A 162 -1.25 11.61 7.76
C ILE A 162 -0.48 12.60 8.62
N ARG A 163 0.34 12.11 9.54
CA ARG A 163 1.35 12.89 10.25
C ARG A 163 2.73 12.50 9.76
N VAL A 164 3.47 13.47 9.25
CA VAL A 164 4.85 13.27 8.83
C VAL A 164 5.75 13.54 10.03
N VAL A 165 6.54 12.54 10.38
CA VAL A 165 7.52 12.60 11.46
C VAL A 165 8.92 12.52 10.91
N GLU A 166 9.87 13.04 11.67
CA GLU A 166 11.28 12.78 11.47
C GLU A 166 11.72 11.67 12.45
N ILE A 167 12.40 10.66 11.92
CA ILE A 167 13.02 9.57 12.64
C ILE A 167 14.50 9.90 12.84
N GLU A 168 15.10 9.41 13.92
CA GLU A 168 16.53 9.58 14.20
C GLU A 168 17.42 9.34 12.96
N GLY A 169 18.30 10.30 12.67
CA GLY A 169 19.09 10.32 11.44
C GLY A 169 18.44 11.08 10.27
N GLY A 170 17.37 11.84 10.53
CA GLY A 170 16.79 12.80 9.57
C GLY A 170 15.86 12.17 8.53
N ILE A 171 15.44 10.92 8.76
CA ILE A 171 14.55 10.21 7.82
C ILE A 171 13.13 10.70 8.06
N ARG A 172 12.47 11.19 7.01
CA ARG A 172 11.04 11.54 7.08
C ARG A 172 10.19 10.31 6.84
N HIS A 173 9.18 10.10 7.69
CA HIS A 173 8.29 8.95 7.59
C HIS A 173 6.82 9.35 7.82
N PRO A 174 5.88 8.85 7.01
CA PRO A 174 4.46 9.13 7.19
C PRO A 174 3.80 8.12 8.12
N LEU A 175 2.98 8.61 9.04
CA LEU A 175 2.16 7.81 9.96
C LEU A 175 0.69 8.14 9.73
N VAL A 176 -0.18 7.13 9.70
CA VAL A 176 -1.62 7.34 9.53
C VAL A 176 -2.33 7.24 10.88
N PHE A 177 -2.99 8.33 11.26
CA PHE A 177 -3.81 8.42 12.47
C PHE A 177 -5.28 8.42 12.11
N PHE A 178 -6.10 7.73 12.88
CA PHE A 178 -7.55 7.71 12.74
C PHE A 178 -8.22 7.34 14.06
N SER A 179 -9.52 7.57 14.18
CA SER A 179 -10.27 7.25 15.39
C SER A 179 -11.44 6.29 15.11
N SER A 180 -11.74 5.43 16.09
CA SER A 180 -12.90 4.54 16.05
C SER A 180 -13.25 4.10 17.46
N GLY A 181 -14.55 4.11 17.81
CA GLY A 181 -15.01 3.70 19.14
C GLY A 181 -14.38 4.50 20.28
N GLY A 182 -14.13 5.80 20.07
CA GLY A 182 -13.51 6.69 21.05
C GLY A 182 -12.01 6.46 21.30
N LYS A 183 -11.35 5.63 20.49
CA LYS A 183 -9.90 5.40 20.55
C LYS A 183 -9.21 5.98 19.33
N THR A 184 -7.99 6.47 19.51
CA THR A 184 -7.10 6.87 18.42
C THR A 184 -6.13 5.74 18.12
N PHE A 185 -5.90 5.49 16.83
CA PHE A 185 -5.00 4.47 16.33
C PHE A 185 -3.85 5.11 15.54
N LEU A 186 -2.67 4.51 15.62
CA LEU A 186 -1.51 4.83 14.79
C LEU A 186 -1.18 3.62 13.93
N SER A 187 -1.25 3.80 12.61
CA SER A 187 -1.01 2.74 11.65
C SER A 187 0.09 3.13 10.67
N ASP A 188 0.87 2.13 10.28
CA ASP A 188 1.95 2.25 9.31
C ASP A 188 1.92 1.02 8.37
N PRO A 189 1.40 1.15 7.13
CA PRO A 189 1.31 0.05 6.17
C PRO A 189 2.66 -0.47 5.64
N THR A 190 3.78 0.06 6.14
CA THR A 190 5.14 -0.47 5.87
C THR A 190 5.60 -1.47 6.94
N GLN A 191 4.91 -1.54 8.08
CA GLN A 191 5.26 -2.42 9.18
C GLN A 191 4.35 -3.63 9.30
N ASP A 192 4.79 -4.61 10.11
CA ASP A 192 4.05 -5.86 10.27
C ASP A 192 2.85 -5.80 11.22
N LYS A 193 2.78 -4.77 12.06
CA LYS A 193 1.70 -4.59 13.04
C LYS A 193 0.36 -4.30 12.37
N ALA A 194 -0.72 -4.84 12.93
CA ALA A 194 -2.07 -4.64 12.40
C ALA A 194 -2.55 -3.18 12.56
N ALA A 195 -3.56 -2.78 11.78
CA ALA A 195 -4.03 -1.39 11.75
C ALA A 195 -4.52 -0.90 13.11
N LEU A 196 -5.14 -1.81 13.87
CA LEU A 196 -5.78 -1.53 15.16
C LEU A 196 -4.93 -1.91 16.37
N GLU A 197 -3.68 -2.35 16.16
CA GLU A 197 -2.82 -2.86 17.23
C GLU A 197 -2.34 -1.75 18.16
N ARG A 198 -2.05 -0.57 17.61
CA ARG A 198 -1.55 0.58 18.38
C ARG A 198 -2.70 1.56 18.65
N ALA A 199 -3.20 1.55 19.88
CA ALA A 199 -4.24 2.46 20.34
C ALA A 199 -3.78 3.23 21.60
N GLY A 200 -4.12 4.52 21.69
CA GLY A 200 -3.69 5.37 22.80
C GLY A 200 -3.92 6.84 22.51
N THR A 201 -3.30 7.72 23.30
CA THR A 201 -3.22 9.14 22.94
C THR A 201 -2.17 9.34 21.85
N THR A 202 -2.30 10.41 21.06
CA THR A 202 -1.37 10.70 19.97
C THR A 202 0.08 10.79 20.44
N ASP A 203 0.33 11.42 21.59
CA ASP A 203 1.69 11.60 22.12
C ASP A 203 2.31 10.27 22.60
N GLU A 204 1.53 9.42 23.27
CA GLU A 204 1.97 8.08 23.66
C GLU A 204 2.31 7.22 22.43
N LEU A 205 1.45 7.28 21.40
CA LEU A 205 1.62 6.51 20.18
C LEU A 205 2.89 6.93 19.42
N ILE A 206 3.18 8.24 19.34
CA ILE A 206 4.39 8.76 18.71
C ILE A 206 5.63 8.41 19.53
N ALA A 207 5.59 8.60 20.85
CA ALA A 207 6.72 8.28 21.74
C ALA A 207 7.08 6.78 21.73
N ALA A 208 6.09 5.91 21.50
CA ALA A 208 6.28 4.46 21.40
C ALA A 208 6.56 3.97 19.96
N PHE A 209 6.47 4.85 18.95
CA PHE A 209 6.72 4.45 17.57
C PHE A 209 8.22 4.31 17.30
N GLU A 210 8.59 3.20 16.66
CA GLU A 210 9.95 2.91 16.23
C GLU A 210 9.93 2.41 14.79
N LEU A 211 10.93 2.82 14.02
CA LEU A 211 11.20 2.36 12.65
C LEU A 211 12.65 1.86 12.59
N ASP A 212 12.85 0.58 12.30
CA ASP A 212 14.17 -0.06 12.27
C ASP A 212 15.00 0.17 13.57
N GLY A 213 14.32 0.16 14.72
CA GLY A 213 14.91 0.39 16.05
C GLY A 213 15.24 1.85 16.37
N LYS A 214 14.86 2.79 15.49
CA LYS A 214 15.05 4.22 15.67
C LYS A 214 13.75 4.90 16.09
N LYS A 215 13.86 5.91 16.94
CA LYS A 215 12.69 6.63 17.48
C LYS A 215 12.31 7.84 16.63
N VAL A 216 11.09 8.32 16.85
CA VAL A 216 10.65 9.62 16.35
C VAL A 216 11.43 10.72 17.07
N SER A 217 12.15 11.56 16.32
CA SER A 217 12.80 12.76 16.86
C SER A 217 11.80 13.90 17.04
N ARG A 218 10.92 14.12 16.05
CA ARG A 218 9.90 15.18 16.09
C ARG A 218 8.77 14.94 15.08
N SER A 219 7.63 15.56 15.33
CA SER A 219 6.56 15.71 14.32
C SER A 219 6.83 16.95 13.47
N LEU A 220 6.63 16.87 12.16
CA LEU A 220 6.87 17.99 11.24
C LEU A 220 5.56 18.71 10.89
N PHE A 221 4.61 17.95 10.36
CA PHE A 221 3.28 18.43 10.02
C PHE A 221 2.30 17.27 9.91
N GLU A 222 1.01 17.57 9.90
CA GLU A 222 -0.05 16.63 9.60
C GLU A 222 -1.11 17.22 8.68
N PHE A 223 -1.78 16.36 7.92
CA PHE A 223 -2.79 16.78 6.96
C PHE A 223 -3.78 15.66 6.64
N ASN A 224 -4.96 16.05 6.19
CA ASN A 224 -5.92 15.18 5.49
C ASN A 224 -6.43 15.91 4.23
N ASP A 225 -7.57 15.52 3.67
CA ASP A 225 -8.16 16.18 2.51
C ASP A 225 -8.72 17.59 2.83
N GLN A 226 -8.94 17.92 4.12
CA GLN A 226 -9.61 19.15 4.57
C GLN A 226 -8.74 20.10 5.41
N ASP A 227 -7.76 19.57 6.13
CA ASP A 227 -7.01 20.28 7.16
C ASP A 227 -5.50 20.07 7.00
N TYR A 228 -4.73 21.02 7.52
CA TYR A 228 -3.27 20.97 7.60
C TYR A 228 -2.82 21.66 8.89
N GLN A 229 -1.87 21.06 9.59
CA GLN A 229 -1.23 21.62 10.78
C GLN A 229 0.27 21.39 10.71
N GLN A 230 1.05 22.44 10.94
CA GLN A 230 2.50 22.36 11.11
C GLN A 230 2.85 22.38 12.59
N PHE A 231 3.87 21.62 12.99
CA PHE A 231 4.41 21.64 14.35
C PHE A 231 5.63 22.57 14.39
N GLU A 232 5.70 23.41 15.41
CA GLU A 232 6.85 24.29 15.63
C GLU A 232 8.07 23.48 16.06
N GLU A 233 9.25 23.86 15.60
CA GLU A 233 10.50 23.31 16.13
C GLU A 233 10.62 23.77 17.59
N SER A 234 10.59 22.83 18.53
CA SER A 234 10.96 23.13 19.91
C SER A 234 12.47 23.38 19.94
N GLU A 235 12.88 24.64 20.10
CA GLU A 235 14.29 25.04 20.28
C GLU A 235 14.93 24.36 21.51
#